data_AF-A0AAD4L5L1-F1
#
_entry.id   AF-A0AAD4L5L1-F1
#
_cell.length_a   1.000
_cell.length_b   1.000
_cell.length_c   1.000
_cell.angle_alpha   90.00
_cell.angle_beta   90.00
_cell.angle_gamma   90.00
#
_symmetry.space_group_name_H-M   'P 1'
#
loop_
_entity.id
_entity.type
_entity.pdbx_description
1 polymer ?
#
loop_
_entity_poly.entity_id
_entity_poly.type
_entity_poly.pdbx_seq_one_letter_code
_entity_poly.pdbx_strand_id
1 'polypeptide(L)' 'IQESLEGIRHRCQQLEIEVPVLVAADNCCQIRNAVNKVPPDADIVLDVYHFHFLMR' A
#
# COMPACT_ATOMS: atom_id res chain seq x y z
N ILE A 1 7.05 -5.89 4.76
CA ILE A 1 6.15 -5.07 3.90
C ILE A 1 6.89 -4.24 2.87
N GLN A 2 7.95 -3.49 3.23
CA GLN A 2 8.68 -2.65 2.27
C GLN A 2 9.24 -3.46 1.09
N GLU A 3 9.96 -4.55 1.35
CA GLU A 3 10.44 -5.48 0.31
C GLU A 3 9.32 -6.00 -0.60
N SER A 4 8.15 -6.29 -0.02
CA SER A 4 6.97 -6.73 -0.78
C SER A 4 6.46 -5.62 -1.72
N LEU A 5 6.41 -4.37 -1.25
CA LEU A 5 6.03 -3.22 -2.09
C LEU A 5 7.08 -2.96 -3.17
N GLU A 6 8.37 -3.13 -2.88
CA GLU A 6 9.46 -3.00 -3.85
C GLU A 6 9.32 -4.04 -4.96
N GLY A 7 9.01 -5.28 -4.59
CA GLY A 7 8.71 -6.35 -5.55
C GLY A 7 7.49 -6.05 -6.43
N ILE A 8 6.39 -5.51 -5.84
CA ILE A 8 5.20 -5.11 -6.60
C ILE A 8 5.54 -3.99 -7.59
N ARG A 9 6.22 -2.94 -7.13
CA ARG A 9 6.64 -1.82 -7.98
C ARG A 9 7.54 -2.30 -9.13
N HIS A 10 8.51 -3.14 -8.83
CA HIS A 10 9.40 -3.72 -9.84
C HIS A 10 8.59 -4.50 -10.89
N ARG A 11 7.63 -5.32 -10.44
CA ARG A 11 6.74 -6.06 -11.33
C ARG A 11 5.88 -5.12 -12.20
N CYS A 12 5.35 -4.03 -11.66
CA CYS A 12 4.61 -3.04 -12.45
C CYS A 12 5.49 -2.47 -13.58
N GLN A 13 6.74 -2.12 -13.27
CA GLN A 13 7.70 -1.63 -14.26
C GLN A 13 8.00 -2.66 -15.35
N GLN A 14 8.20 -3.93 -14.97
CA GLN A 14 8.47 -5.01 -15.94
C GLN A 14 7.28 -5.31 -16.85
N LEU A 15 6.06 -5.11 -16.34
CA LEU A 15 4.82 -5.32 -17.09
C LEU A 15 4.34 -4.07 -17.83
N GLU A 16 5.08 -2.95 -17.75
CA GLU A 16 4.72 -1.66 -18.32
C GLU A 16 3.32 -1.18 -17.89
N ILE A 17 2.94 -1.50 -16.65
CA ILE A 17 1.69 -1.04 -16.03
C ILE A 17 1.97 0.02 -14.99
N GLU A 18 0.95 0.84 -14.71
CA GLU A 18 1.05 1.88 -13.70
C GLU A 18 1.24 1.29 -12.30
N VAL A 19 2.05 1.99 -11.50
CA VAL A 19 2.19 1.72 -10.07
C VAL A 19 0.89 2.14 -9.38
N PRO A 20 0.43 1.42 -8.34
CA PRO A 20 -0.83 1.76 -7.67
C PRO A 20 -0.86 3.21 -7.19
N VAL A 21 -1.92 3.94 -7.56
CA VAL A 21 -2.23 5.30 -7.08
C VAL A 21 -2.89 5.31 -5.71
N LEU A 22 -3.41 4.16 -5.25
CA LEU A 22 -4.11 4.02 -3.98
C LEU A 22 -3.66 2.76 -3.25
N VAL A 23 -3.39 2.89 -1.95
CA VAL A 23 -3.10 1.78 -1.04
C VAL A 23 -4.09 1.81 0.12
N ALA A 24 -5.02 0.86 0.14
CA ALA A 24 -5.90 0.62 1.29
C ALA A 24 -5.20 -0.29 2.30
N ALA A 25 -5.11 0.15 3.55
CA ALA A 25 -4.47 -0.62 4.62
C ALA A 25 -5.08 -0.31 5.99
N ASP A 26 -4.89 -1.22 6.94
CA ASP A 26 -5.15 -0.95 8.35
C ASP A 26 -4.37 0.27 8.85
N ASN A 27 -4.82 0.86 9.97
CA ASN A 27 -4.12 1.98 10.61
C ASN A 27 -2.80 1.51 11.25
N CYS A 28 -1.81 1.23 10.41
CA CYS A 28 -0.49 0.72 10.77
C CYS A 28 0.60 1.66 10.26
N CYS A 29 1.38 2.22 11.19
CA CYS A 29 2.46 3.14 10.86
C CYS A 29 3.57 2.52 10.00
N GLN A 30 3.80 1.20 10.12
CA GLN A 30 4.80 0.50 9.32
C GLN A 30 4.39 0.41 7.85
N ILE A 31 3.10 0.20 7.57
CA ILE A 31 2.58 0.24 6.19
C ILE A 31 2.70 1.66 5.65
N ARG A 32 2.28 2.66 6.42
CA ARG A 32 2.36 4.08 6.02
C ARG A 32 3.78 4.48 5.62
N ASN A 33 4.76 4.14 6.46
CA ASN A 33 6.15 4.45 6.20
C ASN A 33 6.71 3.71 4.98
N ALA A 34 6.27 2.47 4.74
CA ALA A 34 6.73 1.70 3.59
C ALA A 34 6.16 2.24 2.27
N VAL A 35 4.88 2.64 2.25
CA VAL A 35 4.25 3.27 1.08
C VAL A 35 4.93 4.61 0.75
N ASN A 36 5.14 5.46 1.76
CA ASN A 36 5.85 6.74 1.59
C ASN A 36 7.28 6.60 1.03
N LYS A 37 7.90 5.42 1.11
CA LYS A 37 9.24 5.16 0.57
C LYS A 37 9.23 4.55 -0.83
N VAL A 38 8.25 3.70 -1.14
CA VAL A 38 8.30 2.82 -2.32
C VAL A 38 7.44 3.37 -3.47
N PRO A 39 6.12 3.51 -3.31
CA PRO A 39 5.30 4.38 -4.16
C PRO A 39 4.88 5.66 -3.41
N PRO A 40 5.76 6.68 -3.31
CA PRO A 40 5.47 7.90 -2.56
C PRO A 40 4.29 8.71 -3.13
N ASP A 41 3.97 8.51 -4.41
CA ASP A 41 2.87 9.18 -5.10
C ASP A 41 1.51 8.49 -4.85
N ALA A 42 1.50 7.36 -4.13
CA ALA A 42 0.27 6.64 -3.82
C ALA A 42 -0.44 7.22 -2.59
N ASP A 43 -1.74 7.44 -2.69
CA ASP A 43 -2.58 7.83 -1.56
C ASP A 43 -2.82 6.63 -0.64
N ILE A 44 -2.68 6.85 0.68
CA ILE A 44 -2.91 5.82 1.69
C ILE A 44 -4.26 6.05 2.36
N VAL A 45 -5.15 5.08 2.24
CA VAL A 45 -6.50 5.13 2.82
C VAL A 45 -6.71 4.01 3.84
N LEU A 46 -7.61 4.25 4.80
CA LEU A 46 -7.95 3.27 5.82
C LEU A 46 -8.83 2.17 5.23
N ASP A 47 -8.46 0.91 5.48
CA ASP A 47 -9.33 -0.22 5.21
C ASP A 47 -10.46 -0.30 6.24
N VAL A 48 -11.63 0.22 5.86
CA VAL A 48 -12.81 0.28 6.72
C VAL A 48 -13.51 -1.08 6.90
N TYR A 49 -13.26 -2.06 6.01
CA TYR A 49 -13.89 -3.37 6.14
C TYR A 49 -13.25 -4.16 7.28
N HIS A 50 -11.92 -4.14 7.37
CA HIS A 50 -11.20 -4.69 8.52
C HIS A 50 -11.54 -3.94 9.81
N PHE A 51 -11.62 -2.60 9.75
CA PHE A 51 -12.03 -1.80 10.89
C PHE A 51 -13.44 -2.17 11.40
N HIS A 52 -14.42 -2.37 10.50
CA HIS A 52 -15.78 -2.74 10.89
C HIS A 52 -15.88 -4.13 11.53
N PHE A 53 -15.08 -5.09 11.05
CA PHE A 53 -15.05 -6.45 11.61
C PHE A 53 -14.42 -6.49 13.01
N LEU A 54 -13.39 -5.67 13.28
CA LEU A 54 -12.71 -5.60 14.58
C LEU A 54 -13.48 -4.80 15.65
N MET A 55 -14.44 -3.96 15.24
CA MET A 55 -15.25 -3.12 16.14
C MET A 55 -16.60 -3.76 16.51
N ARG A 56 -16.80 -5.04 16.18
CA ARG A 56 -17.92 -5.87 16.62
C ARG A 56 -17.50 -6.78 17.76
#